data_AF-A0A7K3W7R1-F1
#
_entry.id   AF-A0A7K3W7R1-F1
#
_cell.length_a   1.000
_cell.length_b   1.000
_cell.length_c   1.000
_cell.angle_alpha   90.00
_cell.angle_beta   90.00
_cell.angle_gamma   90.00
#
_symmetry.space_group_name_H-M   'P 1'
#
loop_
_entity.id
_entity.type
_entity.pdbx_description
1 polymer ?
#
loop_
_entity_poly.entity_id
_entity_poly.type
_entity_poly.pdbx_seq_one_letter_code
_entity_poly.pdbx_strand_id
1 'polypeptide(L)'
;MVSRPLIAQGYSLAEEIANSISHGIGLVFGIVGLVLLLVQAVDTNASAMAITSYSLYGGSMILLFLASTLYHAIPHQRAKIWLKKFDHCAIYLLIAGTYTPFLLVGLNSPLSRGLMIV
;
A
#
# COMPACT_ATOMS: atom_id res chain seq x y z
N MET A 1 -14.41 42.04 10.48
CA MET A 1 -13.58 41.10 9.69
C MET A 1 -13.44 39.84 10.52
N VAL A 2 -14.25 38.81 10.24
CA VAL A 2 -14.20 37.55 10.99
C VAL A 2 -12.96 36.80 10.54
N SER A 3 -11.94 36.78 11.39
CA SER A 3 -10.77 35.92 11.23
C SER A 3 -11.24 34.47 11.31
N ARG A 4 -11.59 33.87 10.16
CA ARG A 4 -11.73 32.42 10.06
C ARG A 4 -10.40 31.83 10.52
N PRO A 5 -10.35 30.99 11.56
CA PRO A 5 -9.12 30.27 11.86
C PRO A 5 -8.81 29.45 10.60
N LEU A 6 -7.65 29.68 10.01
CA LEU A 6 -7.08 28.78 9.02
C LEU A 6 -7.04 27.44 9.72
N ILE A 7 -7.98 26.56 9.35
CA ILE A 7 -8.26 25.38 10.15
C ILE A 7 -6.95 24.60 10.27
N ALA A 8 -6.46 24.44 11.49
CA ALA A 8 -5.45 23.44 11.78
C ALA A 8 -6.14 22.07 11.64
N GLN A 9 -6.44 21.63 10.41
CA GLN A 9 -7.11 20.35 10.13
C GLN A 9 -6.10 19.23 10.38
N GLY A 10 -5.89 18.89 11.65
CA GLY A 10 -5.35 17.60 12.07
C GLY A 10 -6.49 16.66 12.43
N TYR A 11 -6.27 15.36 12.29
CA TYR A 11 -7.20 14.36 12.79
C TYR A 11 -7.34 14.48 14.31
N SER A 12 -8.55 14.25 14.81
CA SER A 12 -8.80 14.06 16.23
C SER A 12 -8.08 12.81 16.73
N LEU A 13 -7.84 12.73 18.05
CA LEU A 13 -7.22 11.55 18.65
C LEU A 13 -8.01 10.27 18.35
N ALA A 14 -9.34 10.34 18.34
CA ALA A 14 -10.18 9.20 18.02
C ALA A 14 -10.00 8.74 16.57
N GLU A 15 -9.88 9.68 15.62
CA GLU A 15 -9.61 9.36 14.21
C GLU A 15 -8.20 8.78 14.02
N GLU A 16 -7.18 9.33 14.69
CA GLU A 16 -5.81 8.78 14.65
C GLU A 16 -5.79 7.33 15.14
N ILE A 17 -6.47 7.03 16.26
CA ILE A 17 -6.58 5.66 16.79
C ILE A 17 -7.34 4.76 15.81
N ALA A 18 -8.47 5.21 15.29
CA ALA A 18 -9.27 4.43 14.34
C ALA A 18 -8.50 4.13 13.05
N ASN A 19 -7.74 5.11 12.53
CA ASN A 19 -6.89 4.94 11.35
C ASN A 19 -5.73 3.99 11.62
N SER A 20 -5.02 4.15 12.75
CA SER A 20 -3.95 3.21 13.14
C SER A 20 -4.45 1.76 13.26
N ILE A 21 -5.62 1.55 13.87
CA ILE A 21 -6.18 0.20 14.04
C ILE A 21 -6.61 -0.38 12.69
N SER A 22 -7.38 0.36 11.91
CA SER A 22 -7.90 -0.14 10.63
C SER A 22 -6.78 -0.44 9.63
N HIS A 23 -5.76 0.41 9.55
CA HIS A 23 -4.60 0.17 8.71
C HIS A 23 -3.69 -0.92 9.27
N GLY A 24 -3.56 -1.04 10.60
CA GLY A 24 -2.82 -2.14 11.24
C GLY A 24 -3.45 -3.50 10.94
N ILE A 25 -4.79 -3.59 10.94
CA ILE A 25 -5.52 -4.78 10.50
C ILE A 25 -5.26 -5.06 9.01
N GLY A 26 -5.30 -4.02 8.17
CA GLY A 26 -4.95 -4.12 6.75
C GLY A 26 -3.54 -4.65 6.51
N LEU A 27 -2.55 -4.24 7.32
CA LEU A 27 -1.18 -4.74 7.28
C LEU A 27 -1.13 -6.24 7.56
N VAL A 28 -1.79 -6.70 8.62
CA VAL A 28 -1.82 -8.14 8.98
C VAL A 28 -2.49 -8.95 7.88
N PHE A 29 -3.65 -8.52 7.39
CA PHE A 29 -4.31 -9.21 6.28
C PHE A 29 -3.51 -9.15 4.98
N GLY A 30 -2.75 -8.09 4.73
CA GLY A 30 -1.88 -8.01 3.57
C GLY A 30 -0.71 -8.99 3.62
N ILE A 31 -0.10 -9.18 4.80
CA ILE A 31 0.92 -10.21 5.00
C ILE A 31 0.34 -11.60 4.76
N VAL A 32 -0.79 -11.91 5.41
CA VAL A 32 -1.46 -13.21 5.26
C VAL A 32 -1.85 -13.45 3.80
N GLY A 33 -2.46 -12.46 3.15
CA GLY A 33 -2.86 -12.52 1.75
C GLY A 33 -1.69 -12.77 0.80
N LEU A 34 -0.57 -12.06 0.98
CA LEU A 34 0.64 -12.27 0.17
C LEU A 34 1.20 -13.69 0.38
N VAL A 35 1.29 -14.16 1.63
CA VAL A 35 1.78 -15.52 1.92
C VAL A 35 0.90 -16.56 1.23
N LEU A 36 -0.42 -16.47 1.36
CA LEU A 36 -1.35 -17.40 0.71
C LEU A 36 -1.23 -17.36 -0.82
N LEU A 37 -1.11 -16.17 -1.41
CA LEU A 37 -0.88 -16.00 -2.85
C LEU A 37 0.40 -16.67 -3.32
N LEU A 38 1.50 -16.52 -2.58
CA LEU A 38 2.80 -17.10 -2.94
C LEU A 38 2.82 -18.62 -2.75
N VAL A 39 2.23 -19.14 -1.68
CA VAL A 39 2.07 -20.59 -1.47
C VAL A 39 1.28 -21.19 -2.63
N GLN A 40 0.14 -20.61 -2.97
CA GLN A 40 -0.69 -21.08 -4.09
C GLN A 40 0.07 -21.01 -5.43
N ALA A 41 0.87 -19.96 -5.65
CA ALA A 41 1.68 -19.81 -6.85
C ALA A 41 2.76 -20.89 -6.95
N VAL A 42 3.41 -21.25 -5.83
CA VAL A 42 4.39 -22.34 -5.78
C VAL A 42 3.71 -23.68 -6.01
N ASP A 43 2.59 -23.95 -5.34
CA ASP A 43 1.85 -25.22 -5.46
C ASP A 43 1.34 -25.47 -6.89
N THR A 44 1.06 -24.40 -7.64
CA THR A 44 0.60 -24.47 -9.04
C THR A 44 1.73 -24.40 -10.06
N ASN A 45 2.99 -24.41 -9.62
CA ASN A 45 4.17 -24.24 -10.48
C ASN A 45 4.07 -22.97 -11.35
N ALA A 46 3.60 -21.88 -10.77
CA ALA A 46 3.48 -20.59 -11.45
C ALA A 46 4.85 -20.09 -11.94
N SER A 47 4.83 -19.32 -13.02
CA SER A 47 6.06 -18.77 -13.60
C SER A 47 6.74 -17.78 -12.64
N ALA A 48 8.04 -17.59 -12.80
CA ALA A 48 8.80 -16.59 -12.04
C ALA A 48 8.21 -15.17 -12.21
N MET A 49 7.63 -14.87 -13.38
CA MET A 49 6.95 -13.60 -13.65
C MET A 49 5.69 -13.44 -12.78
N ALA A 50 4.91 -14.50 -12.60
CA ALA A 50 3.73 -14.47 -11.73
C ALA A 50 4.10 -14.27 -10.26
N ILE A 51 5.09 -15.03 -9.77
CA ILE A 51 5.61 -14.91 -8.39
C ILE A 51 6.12 -13.49 -8.13
N THR A 52 6.89 -12.92 -9.06
CA THR A 52 7.40 -11.55 -8.97
C THR A 52 6.26 -10.54 -8.96
N SER A 53 5.27 -10.71 -9.83
CA SER A 53 4.12 -9.81 -9.92
C SER A 53 3.26 -9.81 -8.65
N TYR A 54 3.00 -11.00 -8.09
CA TYR A 54 2.28 -11.13 -6.82
C TYR A 54 3.06 -10.52 -5.65
N SER A 55 4.39 -10.70 -5.64
CA SER A 55 5.27 -10.11 -4.62
C SER A 55 5.27 -8.59 -4.66
N LEU A 56 5.30 -7.98 -5.85
CA LEU A 56 5.21 -6.51 -6.01
C LEU A 56 3.86 -5.97 -5.55
N TYR A 57 2.77 -6.65 -5.92
CA TYR A 57 1.43 -6.29 -5.45
C TYR A 57 1.31 -6.39 -3.92
N GLY A 58 1.57 -7.55 -3.33
CA GLY A 58 1.41 -7.73 -1.89
C GLY A 58 2.42 -6.92 -1.08
N GLY A 59 3.66 -6.80 -1.55
CA GLY A 59 4.70 -6.00 -0.90
C GLY A 59 4.37 -4.51 -0.86
N SER A 60 3.85 -3.95 -1.96
CA SER A 60 3.40 -2.55 -1.97
C SER A 60 2.19 -2.32 -1.08
N MET A 61 1.28 -3.29 -0.96
CA MET A 61 0.13 -3.22 -0.06
C MET A 61 0.54 -3.22 1.41
N ILE A 62 1.46 -4.12 1.78
CA ILE A 62 2.07 -4.18 3.11
C ILE A 62 2.77 -2.86 3.43
N LEU A 63 3.54 -2.33 2.47
CA LEU A 63 4.26 -1.06 2.63
C LEU A 63 3.30 0.11 2.89
N LEU A 64 2.20 0.21 2.14
CA LEU A 64 1.18 1.23 2.36
C LEU A 64 0.57 1.12 3.76
N PHE A 65 0.06 -0.05 4.13
CA PHE A 65 -0.59 -0.20 5.42
C PHE A 65 0.38 0.02 6.58
N LEU A 66 1.64 -0.40 6.46
CA LEU A 66 2.68 -0.10 7.43
C LEU A 66 2.95 1.40 7.53
N ALA A 67 3.18 2.08 6.39
CA ALA A 67 3.44 3.52 6.34
C ALA A 67 2.34 4.32 7.03
N SER A 68 1.09 3.98 6.72
CA SER A 68 -0.09 4.65 7.25
C SER A 68 -0.31 4.36 8.74
N THR A 69 -0.11 3.11 9.16
CA THR A 69 -0.18 2.74 10.58
C THR A 69 0.83 3.54 11.39
N LEU A 70 2.07 3.65 10.90
CA LEU A 70 3.12 4.43 11.55
C LEU A 70 2.81 5.93 11.55
N TYR A 71 2.29 6.48 10.45
CA TYR A 71 1.89 7.88 10.34
C TYR A 71 0.85 8.28 11.41
N HIS A 72 -0.17 7.44 11.59
CA HIS A 72 -1.23 7.68 12.55
C HIS A 72 -0.84 7.35 14.00
N ALA A 73 0.03 6.35 14.21
CA ALA A 73 0.42 5.91 15.54
C ALA A 73 1.49 6.79 16.19
N ILE A 74 2.34 7.48 15.41
CA ILE A 74 3.48 8.23 15.92
C ILE A 74 3.12 9.73 16.05
N PRO A 75 3.03 10.27 17.29
CA PRO A 75 2.69 11.68 17.50
C PRO A 75 3.87 12.63 17.33
N HIS A 76 5.11 12.13 17.21
CA HIS A 76 6.31 12.96 17.18
C HIS A 76 6.37 13.82 15.91
N GLN A 77 6.41 15.15 16.08
CA GLN A 77 6.07 16.07 14.99
C GLN A 77 7.05 16.05 13.81
N ARG A 78 8.36 15.86 14.04
CA ARG A 78 9.34 15.73 12.95
C ARG A 78 9.17 14.43 12.18
N ALA A 79 8.90 13.32 12.89
CA ALA A 79 8.64 12.03 12.27
C ALA A 79 7.34 12.06 11.46
N LYS A 80 6.29 12.69 12.00
CA LYS A 80 4.97 12.79 11.37
C LYS A 80 5.01 13.45 10.00
N ILE A 81 5.86 14.46 9.80
CA ILE A 81 6.05 15.11 8.48
C ILE A 81 6.59 14.13 7.45
N TRP A 82 7.61 13.33 7.81
CA TRP A 82 8.21 12.35 6.90
C TRP A 82 7.30 11.15 6.67
N LEU A 83 6.67 10.64 7.72
CA LEU A 83 5.71 9.54 7.63
C LEU A 83 4.51 9.91 6.76
N LYS A 84 4.01 11.15 6.85
CA LYS A 84 2.95 11.64 5.94
C LYS A 84 3.38 11.59 4.47
N LYS A 85 4.61 12.00 4.16
CA LYS A 85 5.13 11.93 2.78
C LYS A 85 5.25 10.48 2.33
N PHE A 86 5.80 9.63 3.20
CA PHE A 86 6.00 8.21 2.91
C PHE A 86 4.67 7.49 2.67
N ASP A 87 3.65 7.77 3.49
CA ASP A 87 2.29 7.24 3.35
C ASP A 87 1.67 7.61 2.00
N HIS A 88 1.76 8.90 1.60
CA HIS A 88 1.30 9.32 0.27
C HIS A 88 2.09 8.67 -0.87
N CYS A 89 3.42 8.56 -0.74
CA CYS A 89 4.24 7.87 -1.74
C CYS A 89 3.86 6.39 -1.89
N ALA A 90 3.54 5.71 -0.78
CA ALA A 90 3.15 4.32 -0.78
C ALA A 90 1.84 4.06 -1.55
N ILE A 91 0.93 5.05 -1.61
CA ILE A 91 -0.28 4.95 -2.44
C ILE A 91 0.10 4.79 -3.93
N TYR A 92 1.02 5.61 -4.43
CA TYR A 92 1.48 5.52 -5.82
C TYR A 92 2.19 4.18 -6.09
N LEU A 93 2.98 3.69 -5.13
CA LEU A 93 3.60 2.36 -5.25
C LEU A 93 2.55 1.25 -5.28
N LEU A 94 1.51 1.32 -4.45
CA LEU A 94 0.43 0.34 -4.48
C LEU A 94 -0.35 0.39 -5.78
N ILE A 95 -0.61 1.58 -6.33
CA ILE A 95 -1.25 1.72 -7.65
C ILE A 95 -0.42 0.99 -8.71
N ALA A 96 0.89 1.22 -8.79
CA ALA A 96 1.74 0.48 -9.72
C ALA A 96 1.75 -1.04 -9.43
N GLY A 97 1.80 -1.40 -8.14
CA GLY A 97 1.78 -2.78 -7.67
C GLY A 97 0.51 -3.54 -8.06
N THR A 98 -0.67 -2.92 -8.00
CA THR A 98 -1.95 -3.57 -8.37
C THR A 98 -2.05 -3.83 -9.87
N TYR A 99 -1.51 -2.93 -10.71
CA TYR A 99 -1.49 -3.15 -12.16
C TYR A 99 -0.54 -4.26 -12.58
N THR A 100 0.53 -4.53 -11.83
CA THR A 100 1.58 -5.48 -12.22
C THR A 100 1.04 -6.90 -12.49
N PRO A 101 0.38 -7.61 -11.54
CA PRO A 101 -0.17 -8.94 -11.82
C PRO A 101 -1.36 -8.91 -12.79
N PHE A 102 -2.14 -7.83 -12.80
CA PHE A 102 -3.25 -7.68 -13.74
C PHE A 102 -2.75 -7.66 -15.19
N LEU A 103 -1.71 -6.87 -15.48
CA LEU A 103 -1.15 -6.71 -16.81
C LEU A 103 -0.27 -7.91 -17.22
N LEU A 104 0.62 -8.37 -16.33
CA LEU A 104 1.62 -9.39 -16.67
C LEU A 104 1.08 -10.83 -16.57
N VAL A 105 0.12 -11.09 -15.69
CA VAL A 105 -0.43 -12.43 -15.47
C VAL A 105 -1.84 -12.55 -16.03
N GLY A 106 -2.74 -11.62 -15.71
CA GLY A 106 -4.14 -11.67 -16.12
C GLY A 106 -4.34 -11.46 -17.63
N LEU A 107 -3.79 -10.39 -18.18
CA LEU A 107 -3.89 -10.07 -19.61
C LEU A 107 -2.80 -10.75 -20.45
N ASN A 108 -1.54 -10.69 -19.98
CA ASN A 108 -0.36 -11.27 -20.62
C ASN A 108 -0.33 -11.12 -22.16
N SER A 109 -0.47 -9.88 -22.64
CA SER A 109 -0.47 -9.56 -24.07
C SER A 109 0.70 -8.61 -24.41
N PRO A 110 1.08 -8.47 -25.70
CA PRO A 110 2.11 -7.51 -26.10
C PRO A 110 1.78 -6.07 -25.66
N LEU A 111 0.50 -5.69 -25.72
CA LEU A 111 0.03 -4.38 -25.25
C LEU A 111 0.21 -4.23 -23.73
N SER A 112 -0.15 -5.24 -22.94
CA SER A 112 -0.03 -5.14 -21.47
C SER A 112 1.43 -5.06 -21.01
N ARG A 113 2.35 -5.73 -21.72
CA ARG A 113 3.80 -5.58 -21.51
C ARG A 113 4.30 -4.19 -21.91
N GLY A 114 3.78 -3.63 -23.00
CA GLY A 114 4.06 -2.24 -23.40
C GLY A 114 3.61 -1.23 -22.35
N LEU A 115 2.41 -1.40 -21.78
CA LEU A 115 1.88 -0.55 -20.72
C LEU A 115 2.66 -0.64 -19.41
N MET A 116 3.38 -1.73 -19.14
CA MET A 116 4.23 -1.86 -17.95
C MET A 116 5.55 -1.09 -18.06
N ILE A 117 5.96 -0.72 -19.28
CA ILE A 117 7.22 -0.02 -19.54
C ILE A 117 7.05 1.50 -19.48
N VAL A 118 5.85 2.00 -19.80
CA VAL A 118 5.51 3.43 -19.88
C VAL A 118 4.96 3.91 -18.54
#